data_AF-A0A3C0GJ58-F1
#
_entry.id   AF-A0A3C0GJ58-F1
#
_cell.length_a   1.000
_cell.length_b   1.000
_cell.length_c   1.000
_cell.angle_alpha   90.00
_cell.angle_beta   90.00
_cell.angle_gamma   90.00
#
_symmetry.space_group_name_H-M   'P 1'
#
loop_
_entity.id
_entity.type
_entity.pdbx_description
1 polymer ?
#
loop_
_entity_poly.entity_id
_entity_poly.type
_entity_poly.pdbx_seq_one_letter_code
_entity_poly.pdbx_strand_id
1 'polypeptide(L)'
;MRNLPVIQARHPDYECDDVIANLAKHYTDMGNEVVIISGDSDFIQVFDFMNPEKVSIYHPIKKKFVENPAYSYLEWKSLRGDVSDNIP
;
A
#
# COMPACT_ATOMS: atom_id res chain seq x y z
N MET A 1 2.65 -24.33 -3.83
CA MET A 1 2.36 -23.46 -2.67
C MET A 1 0.90 -23.50 -2.19
N ARG A 2 0.08 -24.53 -2.45
CA ARG A 2 -1.35 -24.53 -2.03
C ARG A 2 -1.61 -24.95 -0.57
N ASN A 3 -0.56 -25.21 0.22
CA ASN A 3 -0.66 -25.87 1.53
C ASN A 3 -0.28 -24.97 2.72
N LEU A 4 -0.13 -23.66 2.51
CA LEU A 4 0.12 -22.72 3.59
C LEU A 4 -1.23 -22.14 4.08
N PRO A 5 -1.38 -21.84 5.37
CA PRO A 5 -2.60 -21.25 5.93
C PRO A 5 -2.68 -19.75 5.62
N VAL A 6 -2.50 -19.39 4.34
CA VAL A 6 -2.56 -18.03 3.83
C VAL A 6 -3.42 -18.01 2.57
N ILE A 7 -4.23 -16.96 2.42
CA ILE A 7 -4.99 -16.74 1.20
C ILE A 7 -4.03 -16.22 0.14
N GLN A 8 -3.99 -16.88 -1.01
CA GLN A 8 -3.28 -16.39 -2.19
C GLN A 8 -4.28 -15.73 -3.12
N ALA A 9 -4.23 -14.39 -3.18
CA ALA A 9 -4.94 -13.61 -4.18
C ALA A 9 -4.06 -13.40 -5.42
N ARG A 10 -4.67 -13.45 -6.60
CA ARG A 10 -4.04 -13.14 -7.90
C ARG A 10 -5.08 -12.49 -8.79
N HIS A 11 -4.67 -11.50 -9.58
CA HIS A 11 -5.49 -10.90 -10.61
C HIS A 11 -4.81 -11.06 -11.97
N PRO A 12 -5.55 -11.39 -13.06
CA PRO A 12 -4.95 -11.54 -14.39
C PRO A 12 -4.49 -10.22 -15.01
N ASP A 13 -5.20 -9.12 -14.70
CA ASP A 13 -5.07 -7.85 -15.44
C ASP A 13 -4.59 -6.65 -14.59
N TYR A 14 -4.48 -6.80 -13.27
CA TYR A 14 -4.11 -5.71 -12.35
C TYR A 14 -2.83 -6.06 -11.61
N GLU A 15 -2.08 -5.02 -11.23
CA GLU A 15 -0.84 -5.19 -10.52
C GLU A 15 -1.07 -5.63 -9.07
N CYS A 16 0.00 -6.08 -8.42
CA CYS A 16 -0.11 -6.63 -7.07
C CYS A 16 -0.51 -5.54 -6.06
N ASP A 17 0.01 -4.34 -6.24
CA ASP A 17 -0.28 -3.17 -5.43
C ASP A 17 -1.73 -2.68 -5.58
N ASP A 18 -2.32 -2.71 -6.79
CA ASP A 18 -3.74 -2.47 -7.02
C ASP A 18 -4.61 -3.41 -6.16
N VAL A 19 -4.31 -4.70 -6.20
CA VAL A 19 -5.04 -5.74 -5.46
C VAL A 19 -4.90 -5.54 -3.95
N ILE A 20 -3.68 -5.24 -3.48
CA ILE A 20 -3.40 -5.00 -2.07
C ILE A 20 -4.13 -3.74 -1.57
N ALA A 21 -4.03 -2.63 -2.30
CA ALA A 21 -4.66 -1.36 -1.93
C ALA A 21 -6.18 -1.48 -1.91
N ASN A 22 -6.77 -2.19 -2.88
CA ASN A 22 -8.22 -2.42 -2.92
C ASN A 22 -8.70 -3.28 -1.73
N LEU A 23 -8.02 -4.39 -1.44
CA LEU A 23 -8.33 -5.23 -0.29
C LEU A 23 -8.13 -4.49 1.03
N ALA A 24 -7.05 -3.73 1.17
CA ALA A 24 -6.78 -2.92 2.35
C ALA A 24 -7.92 -1.91 2.57
N LYS A 25 -8.30 -1.16 1.52
CA LYS A 25 -9.41 -0.22 1.59
C LYS A 25 -10.70 -0.90 2.02
N HIS A 26 -11.06 -2.02 1.39
CA HIS A 26 -12.27 -2.76 1.69
C HIS A 26 -12.36 -3.15 3.17
N TYR A 27 -11.28 -3.73 3.73
CA TYR A 27 -11.28 -4.14 5.13
C TYR A 27 -11.22 -2.95 6.10
N THR A 28 -10.51 -1.87 5.76
CA THR A 28 -10.53 -0.65 6.58
C THR A 28 -11.89 0.04 6.58
N ASP A 29 -12.61 0.05 5.45
CA ASP A 29 -13.97 0.60 5.34
C ASP A 29 -14.98 -0.21 6.18
N MET A 30 -14.72 -1.51 6.35
CA MET A 30 -15.44 -2.38 7.29
C MET A 30 -15.03 -2.19 8.77
N GLY A 31 -14.10 -1.28 9.06
CA GLY A 31 -13.64 -0.94 10.41
C GLY A 31 -12.47 -1.78 10.95
N ASN A 32 -11.91 -2.69 10.14
CA ASN A 32 -10.76 -3.51 10.53
C ASN A 32 -9.46 -2.70 10.51
N GLU A 33 -8.50 -3.12 11.33
CA GLU A 33 -7.11 -2.66 11.23
C GLU A 33 -6.37 -3.52 10.20
N VAL A 34 -5.66 -2.87 9.28
CA VAL A 34 -4.94 -3.51 8.19
C VAL A 34 -3.47 -3.12 8.26
N VAL A 35 -2.59 -4.12 8.13
CA VAL A 35 -1.14 -3.92 7.99
C VAL A 35 -0.72 -4.35 6.59
N ILE A 36 -0.27 -3.39 5.78
CA ILE A 36 0.36 -3.66 4.49
C ILE A 36 1.85 -3.93 4.76
N ILE A 37 2.35 -5.09 4.33
CA ILE A 37 3.77 -5.45 4.50
C ILE A 37 4.45 -5.33 3.14
N SER A 38 5.15 -4.22 2.92
CA SER A 38 5.87 -3.97 1.66
C SER A 38 7.09 -3.05 1.87
N GLY A 39 8.10 -3.22 1.02
CA GLY A 39 9.23 -2.28 0.92
C GLY A 39 9.02 -1.19 -0.12
N ASP A 40 7.92 -1.28 -0.87
CA ASP A 40 7.57 -0.33 -1.92
C ASP A 40 7.07 0.99 -1.30
N SER A 41 7.62 2.12 -1.78
CA SER A 41 7.24 3.45 -1.33
C SER A 41 5.86 3.87 -1.83
N ASP A 42 5.33 3.19 -2.85
CA ASP A 42 4.10 3.58 -3.51
C ASP A 42 2.91 3.44 -2.59
N PHE A 43 2.92 2.45 -1.70
CA PHE A 43 1.90 2.30 -0.68
C PHE A 43 1.80 3.49 0.27
N ILE A 44 2.78 4.39 0.37
CA ILE A 44 2.66 5.60 1.20
C ILE A 44 1.43 6.42 0.79
N GLN A 45 1.06 6.40 -0.50
CA GLN A 45 -0.13 7.09 -1.01
C GLN A 45 -1.45 6.61 -0.38
N VAL A 46 -1.51 5.41 0.22
CA VAL A 46 -2.73 4.93 0.87
C VAL A 46 -3.14 5.80 2.05
N PHE A 47 -2.19 6.50 2.70
CA PHE A 47 -2.49 7.43 3.78
C PHE A 47 -3.27 8.66 3.29
N ASP A 48 -3.20 9.00 2.00
CA ASP A 48 -3.91 10.15 1.44
C ASP A 48 -5.41 9.89 1.25
N PHE A 49 -5.83 8.63 1.08
CA PHE A 49 -7.23 8.28 0.74
C PHE A 49 -7.88 7.18 1.60
N MET A 50 -7.16 6.57 2.54
CA MET A 50 -7.71 5.65 3.54
C MET A 50 -7.69 6.28 4.94
N ASN A 51 -8.38 5.68 5.91
CA ASN A 51 -8.29 6.14 7.30
C ASN A 51 -6.91 5.80 7.88
N PRO A 52 -6.04 6.79 8.20
CA PRO A 52 -4.68 6.55 8.67
C PRO A 52 -4.62 5.92 10.07
N GLU A 53 -5.71 5.91 10.83
CA GLU A 53 -5.80 5.18 12.11
C GLU A 53 -6.04 3.67 11.92
N LYS A 54 -6.48 3.26 10.73
CA LYS A 54 -6.86 1.88 10.41
C LYS A 54 -5.88 1.17 9.49
N VAL A 55 -5.03 1.91 8.78
CA VAL A 55 -4.00 1.34 7.90
C VAL A 55 -2.62 1.66 8.44
N SER A 56 -1.74 0.66 8.43
CA SER A 56 -0.32 0.86 8.71
C SER A 56 0.53 0.12 7.68
N ILE A 57 1.72 0.63 7.42
CA ILE A 57 2.64 0.05 6.43
C ILE A 57 3.91 -0.39 7.16
N TYR A 58 4.24 -1.67 7.10
CA TYR A 58 5.46 -2.23 7.68
C TYR A 58 6.48 -2.51 6.57
N HIS A 59 7.66 -1.90 6.67
CA HIS A 59 8.76 -2.15 5.75
C HIS A 59 9.62 -3.33 6.25
N PRO A 60 9.56 -4.52 5.63
CA PRO A 60 10.16 -5.74 6.19
C PRO A 60 11.69 -5.70 6.24
N ILE A 61 12.34 -5.07 5.26
CA ILE A 61 13.80 -4.91 5.24
C ILE A 61 14.29 -3.89 6.28
N LYS A 62 13.66 -2.71 6.36
CA LYS A 62 14.02 -1.66 7.33
C LYS A 62 13.53 -1.95 8.75
N LYS A 63 12.64 -2.94 8.91
CA LYS A 63 12.05 -3.39 10.18
C LYS A 63 11.36 -2.28 10.97
N LYS A 64 10.67 -1.38 10.26
CA LYS A 64 9.95 -0.25 10.87
C LYS A 64 8.64 0.01 10.14
N PHE A 65 7.71 0.61 10.87
CA PHE A 65 6.52 1.19 10.26
C PHE A 65 6.91 2.47 9.49
N VAL A 66 6.22 2.70 8.39
CA VAL A 66 6.38 3.92 7.60
C VAL A 66 5.56 5.04 8.25
N GLU A 67 6.18 6.20 8.40
CA GLU A 67 5.51 7.39 8.94
C GLU A 67 4.68 8.05 7.84
N ASN A 68 3.45 8.45 8.19
CA ASN A 68 2.60 9.22 7.29
C ASN A 68 3.22 10.63 7.11
N PRO A 69 3.62 11.03 5.88
CA PRO A 69 4.13 12.37 5.64
C PRO A 69 3.08 13.44 5.93
N ALA A 70 3.52 14.64 6.33
CA ALA A 70 2.64 15.79 6.58
C ALA A 70 2.09 16.45 5.29
N TYR A 71 2.41 15.89 4.12
CA TYR A 71 2.01 16.34 2.79
C TYR A 71 1.41 15.17 2.01
N SER A 72 0.58 15.45 1.00
CA SER A 72 0.05 14.39 0.14
C SER A 72 1.20 13.74 -0.63
N TYR A 73 1.40 12.45 -0.38
CA TYR A 73 2.41 11.68 -1.07
C TYR A 73 2.08 11.53 -2.56
N LEU A 74 0.79 11.37 -2.89
CA LEU A 74 0.31 11.29 -4.26
C LEU A 74 0.61 12.57 -5.05
N GLU A 75 0.29 13.74 -4.49
CA GLU A 75 0.60 15.03 -5.13
C GLU A 75 2.10 15.21 -5.31
N TRP A 76 2.88 14.93 -4.26
CA TRP A 76 4.34 15.03 -4.33
C TRP A 76 4.94 14.13 -5.41
N LYS A 77 4.49 12.87 -5.49
CA LYS A 77 4.98 11.89 -6.46
C LYS A 77 4.58 12.29 -7.88
N SER A 78 3.36 12.80 -8.07
CA SER A 78 2.86 13.30 -9.35
C SER A 78 3.67 14.50 -9.88
N LEU A 79 4.21 15.35 -8.99
CA LEU A 79 5.02 16.51 -9.37
C LEU A 79 6.52 16.18 -9.54
N ARG A 80 7.00 15.14 -8.88
CA ARG A 80 8.40 14.72 -8.92
C ARG A 80 8.72 13.74 -10.04
N GLY A 81 7.69 13.11 -10.58
CA GLY A 81 7.83 11.98 -11.49
C GLY A 81 8.14 10.68 -10.73
N ASP A 82 8.06 9.60 -11.48
CA ASP A 82 8.49 8.27 -11.06
C ASP A 82 9.25 7.58 -12.19
N VAL A 83 10.56 7.50 -12.01
CA VAL A 83 11.45 6.91 -13.01
C VAL A 83 11.22 5.41 -13.17
N SER A 84 10.83 4.67 -12.11
CA SER A 84 10.55 3.24 -12.26
C SER A 84 9.36 2.97 -13.17
N ASP A 85 8.38 3.88 -13.15
CA ASP A 85 7.14 3.79 -13.94
C ASP A 85 7.21 4.62 -15.23
N ASN A 86 8.38 5.17 -15.55
CA ASN A 86 8.59 6.05 -16.71
C ASN A 86 7.63 7.27 -16.72
N ILE A 87 7.33 7.78 -15.53
CA ILE A 87 6.59 9.02 -15.29
C ILE A 87 7.62 10.15 -15.10
N PRO A 88 7.64 11.18 -15.97
CA PRO A 88 8.64 12.24 -15.93
C PRO A 88 8.47 13.22 -14.77
#